data_AF-A0A4Y9J082-F1
#
_entry.id   AF-A0A4Y9J082-F1
#
_cell.length_a   1.000
_cell.length_b   1.000
_cell.length_c   1.000
_cell.angle_alpha   90.00
_cell.angle_beta   90.00
_cell.angle_gamma   90.00
#
_symmetry.space_group_name_H-M   'P 1'
#
loop_
_entity.id
_entity.type
_entity.pdbx_description
1 polymer ?
#
loop_
_entity_poly.entity_id
_entity_poly.type
_entity_poly.pdbx_seq_one_letter_code
_entity_poly.pdbx_strand_id
1 'polypeptide(L)'
;MNKRPIKMMHWLDALALLESGEPCDLKVWKLSTGDIIEYRRAVCIGWSFRRGTHRILTSASNLPREFRDITLFEINGYEIIR
;
A
#
# COMPACT_ATOMS: atom_id res chain seq x y z
N MET A 1 -11.62 -10.19 -14.82
CA MET A 1 -11.44 -11.43 -14.02
C MET A 1 -10.40 -11.14 -12.97
N ASN A 2 -10.80 -10.83 -11.73
CA ASN A 2 -9.86 -10.57 -10.63
C ASN A 2 -9.16 -11.87 -10.28
N LYS A 3 -7.95 -12.06 -10.83
CA LYS A 3 -7.06 -13.13 -10.42
C LYS A 3 -6.61 -12.80 -8.99
N ARG A 4 -6.95 -13.66 -8.04
CA ARG A 4 -6.36 -13.59 -6.69
C ARG A 4 -4.83 -13.64 -6.84
N PRO A 5 -4.07 -12.88 -6.03
CA PRO A 5 -2.63 -12.98 -6.03
C PRO A 5 -2.20 -14.43 -5.83
N ILE A 6 -1.27 -14.91 -6.65
CA ILE A 6 -0.71 -16.27 -6.51
C ILE A 6 0.29 -16.32 -5.35
N LYS A 7 0.85 -15.16 -5.01
CA LYS A 7 1.91 -15.00 -4.02
C LYS A 7 1.40 -14.21 -2.83
N MET A 8 1.88 -14.61 -1.66
CA MET A 8 1.52 -14.02 -0.38
C MET A 8 2.76 -13.42 0.28
N MET A 9 2.57 -12.38 1.07
CA MET A 9 3.62 -11.70 1.82
C MET A 9 3.10 -11.39 3.23
N HIS A 10 3.93 -11.60 4.24
CA HIS A 10 3.57 -11.23 5.60
C HIS A 10 3.54 -9.70 5.73
N TRP A 11 2.62 -9.16 6.54
CA TRP A 11 2.38 -7.73 6.61
C TRP A 11 3.61 -6.91 7.02
N LEU A 12 4.45 -7.42 7.92
CA LEU A 12 5.70 -6.74 8.29
C LEU A 12 6.67 -6.63 7.12
N ASP A 13 6.75 -7.66 6.28
CA ASP A 13 7.63 -7.65 5.10
C ASP A 13 7.10 -6.66 4.05
N ALA A 14 5.78 -6.58 3.90
CA ALA A 14 5.13 -5.61 3.01
C ALA A 14 5.39 -4.16 3.46
N LEU A 15 5.30 -3.88 4.77
CA LEU A 15 5.62 -2.56 5.30
C LEU A 15 7.11 -2.24 5.16
N ALA A 16 8.01 -3.17 5.48
CA ALA A 16 9.44 -2.99 5.29
C ALA A 16 9.79 -2.72 3.81
N LEU A 17 9.14 -3.42 2.87
CA LEU A 17 9.29 -3.18 1.44
C LEU A 17 8.81 -1.78 1.05
N LEU A 18 7.66 -1.34 1.56
CA LEU A 18 7.16 0.01 1.31
C LEU A 18 8.10 1.08 1.88
N GLU A 19 8.58 0.89 3.11
CA GLU A 19 9.50 1.79 3.82
C GLU A 19 10.89 1.86 3.20
N SER A 20 11.28 0.88 2.37
CA SER A 20 12.55 0.90 1.63
C SER A 20 12.71 2.09 0.67
N GLY A 21 11.60 2.73 0.28
CA GLY A 21 11.58 3.82 -0.69
C GLY A 21 11.57 3.36 -2.16
N GLU A 22 11.60 2.05 -2.41
CA GLU A 22 11.44 1.51 -3.76
C GLU A 22 10.00 1.75 -4.27
N PRO A 23 9.83 2.12 -5.56
CA PRO A 23 8.50 2.29 -6.14
C PRO A 23 7.68 1.00 -6.08
N CYS A 24 6.53 1.05 -5.41
CA CYS A 24 5.64 -0.09 -5.23
C CYS A 24 4.25 0.17 -5.83
N ASP A 25 3.63 -0.87 -6.37
CA ASP A 25 2.22 -0.86 -6.76
C ASP A 25 1.38 -1.34 -5.57
N LEU A 26 0.48 -0.50 -5.09
CA LEU A 26 -0.31 -0.76 -3.89
C LEU A 26 -1.79 -0.85 -4.25
N LYS A 27 -2.50 -1.78 -3.62
CA LYS A 27 -3.96 -1.72 -3.54
C LYS A 27 -4.40 -1.61 -2.09
N VAL A 28 -5.21 -0.59 -1.83
CA VAL A 28 -5.73 -0.29 -0.50
C VAL A 28 -7.24 -0.16 -0.54
N TRP A 29 -7.88 -0.50 0.56
CA TRP A 29 -9.30 -0.20 0.77
C TRP A 29 -9.50 1.27 1.16
N LYS A 30 -10.47 1.92 0.51
CA LYS A 30 -10.96 3.24 0.92
C LYS A 30 -11.95 3.05 2.06
N LEU A 31 -11.59 3.47 3.26
CA LEU A 31 -12.40 3.24 4.47
C LEU A 31 -13.83 3.78 4.38
N SER A 32 -14.05 4.89 3.68
CA SER A 32 -15.37 5.53 3.64
C SER A 32 -16.37 4.85 2.71
N THR A 33 -15.90 4.16 1.67
CA THR A 33 -16.77 3.59 0.64
C THR A 33 -16.59 2.08 0.44
N GLY A 34 -15.48 1.51 0.92
CA GLY A 34 -15.11 0.13 0.61
C GLY A 34 -14.57 -0.05 -0.81
N ASP A 35 -14.33 1.04 -1.55
CA ASP A 35 -13.74 0.96 -2.89
C ASP A 35 -12.27 0.57 -2.80
N ILE A 36 -11.75 -0.06 -3.86
CA ILE A 36 -10.33 -0.30 -4.01
C ILE A 36 -9.68 0.93 -4.64
N ILE A 37 -8.62 1.44 -4.01
CA ILE A 37 -7.73 2.45 -4.61
C ILE A 37 -6.46 1.75 -5.03
N GLU A 38 -6.07 1.95 -6.28
CA GLU A 38 -4.78 1.51 -6.82
C GLU A 38 -3.81 2.70 -6.84
N TYR A 39 -2.66 2.54 -6.20
CA TYR A 39 -1.54 3.46 -6.33
C TYR A 39 -0.43 2.79 -7.12
N ARG A 40 -0.12 3.32 -8.30
CA ARG A 40 0.95 2.79 -9.15
C ARG A 40 2.26 3.53 -8.92
N ARG A 41 3.37 2.79 -8.86
CA ARG A 41 4.73 3.32 -8.64
C ARG A 41 4.77 4.32 -7.47
N ALA A 42 4.10 3.97 -6.38
CA ALA A 42 4.03 4.77 -5.17
C ALA A 42 5.34 4.64 -4.39
N VAL A 43 5.88 5.75 -3.93
CA VAL A 43 7.08 5.79 -3.10
C VAL A 43 6.70 6.24 -1.70
N CYS A 44 7.13 5.50 -0.68
CA CYS A 44 6.93 5.93 0.71
C CYS A 44 7.76 7.18 1.01
N ILE A 45 7.13 8.20 1.56
CA ILE A 45 7.77 9.46 1.94
C ILE A 45 7.69 9.74 3.44
N GLY A 46 7.03 8.87 4.20
CA GLY A 46 6.94 8.97 5.65
C GLY A 46 5.86 8.06 6.21
N TRP A 47 5.93 7.80 7.50
CA TRP A 47 4.98 6.94 8.20
C TRP A 47 4.80 7.41 9.64
N SER A 48 3.73 6.93 10.29
CA SER A 48 3.42 7.25 11.68
C SER A 48 3.02 6.00 12.44
N PHE A 49 3.93 5.51 13.29
CA PHE A 49 3.70 4.34 14.15
C PHE A 49 2.40 4.46 14.97
N ARG A 50 2.23 5.60 15.66
CA ARG A 50 1.08 5.81 16.56
C ARG A 50 -0.26 5.88 15.83
N ARG A 51 -0.25 6.29 14.56
CA ARG A 51 -1.47 6.40 13.75
C ARG A 51 -1.70 5.15 12.89
N GLY A 52 -0.68 4.31 12.70
CA GLY A 52 -0.70 3.20 11.75
C GLY A 52 -0.99 3.69 10.35
N THR A 53 -0.26 4.73 9.91
CA THR A 53 -0.43 5.34 8.59
C THR A 53 0.88 5.46 7.85
N HIS A 54 0.81 5.29 6.54
CA HIS A 54 1.88 5.56 5.59
C HIS A 54 1.49 6.69 4.65
N ARG A 55 2.47 7.55 4.35
CA ARG A 55 2.40 8.59 3.33
C ARG A 55 3.18 8.15 2.12
N ILE A 56 2.55 8.27 0.96
CA ILE A 56 3.13 7.92 -0.33
C ILE A 56 3.07 9.10 -1.27
N LEU A 57 4.04 9.16 -2.16
CA LEU A 57 4.02 10.01 -3.33
C LEU A 57 3.66 9.15 -4.54
N THR A 58 2.63 9.56 -5.28
CA THR A 58 2.21 8.84 -6.49
C THR A 58 2.88 9.44 -7.72
N SER A 59 3.45 8.60 -8.58
CA SER A 59 4.18 9.11 -9.76
C SER A 59 3.28 9.86 -10.75
N ALA A 60 1.98 9.54 -10.77
CA ALA A 60 1.03 10.12 -11.72
C ALA A 60 0.62 11.56 -11.36
N SER A 61 0.53 11.89 -10.08
CA SER A 61 0.03 13.20 -9.64
C SER A 61 1.05 14.01 -8.86
N ASN A 62 2.14 13.41 -8.39
CA ASN A 62 3.10 14.00 -7.44
C ASN A 62 2.42 14.62 -6.20
N LEU A 63 1.19 14.19 -5.89
CA LEU A 63 0.49 14.59 -4.68
C LEU A 63 0.74 13.57 -3.59
N PRO A 64 1.11 14.02 -2.38
CA PRO A 64 1.14 13.16 -1.20
C PRO A 64 -0.25 12.57 -0.93
N ARG A 65 -0.29 11.27 -0.69
CA ARG A 65 -1.46 10.54 -0.22
C ARG A 65 -1.11 9.87 1.10
N GLU A 66 -2.09 9.76 1.98
CA GLU A 66 -1.96 9.05 3.26
C GLU A 66 -3.01 7.95 3.30
N PHE A 67 -2.62 6.75 3.73
CA PHE A 67 -3.54 5.64 3.97
C PHE A 67 -3.21 4.95 5.30
N ARG A 68 -4.17 4.17 5.83
CA ARG A 68 -3.95 3.37 7.03
C ARG A 68 -3.40 2.00 6.67
N ASP A 69 -2.43 1.53 7.44
CA ASP A 69 -1.72 0.28 7.15
C ASP A 69 -2.66 -0.92 7.15
N ILE A 70 -3.72 -0.85 7.98
CA ILE A 70 -4.77 -1.87 8.03
C ILE A 70 -5.56 -2.02 6.72
N THR A 71 -5.57 -1.00 5.86
CA THR A 71 -6.31 -1.03 4.60
C THR A 71 -5.48 -1.55 3.43
N LEU A 72 -4.18 -1.68 3.60
CA LEU A 72 -3.29 -2.30 2.61
C LEU A 72 -3.52 -3.81 2.60
N PHE A 73 -3.87 -4.33 1.42
CA PHE A 73 -4.14 -5.75 1.21
C PHE A 73 -3.34 -6.35 0.05
N GLU A 74 -2.76 -5.53 -0.82
CA GLU A 74 -1.90 -5.99 -1.91
C GLU A 74 -0.73 -5.02 -2.12
N ILE A 75 0.49 -5.57 -2.29
CA ILE A 75 1.69 -4.82 -2.67
C ILE A 75 2.44 -5.58 -3.77
N ASN A 76 2.75 -4.92 -4.88
CA ASN A 76 3.46 -5.50 -6.03
C ASN A 76 2.85 -6.83 -6.54
N GLY A 77 1.53 -6.98 -6.43
CA GLY A 77 0.83 -8.21 -6.79
C GLY A 77 0.97 -9.36 -5.78
N TYR A 78 1.47 -9.11 -4.57
CA TYR A 78 1.45 -10.02 -3.43
C TYR A 78 0.26 -9.71 -2.53
N GLU A 79 -0.51 -10.73 -2.16
CA GLU A 79 -1.55 -10.61 -1.12
C GLU A 79 -0.90 -10.50 0.26
N ILE A 80 -1.39 -9.59 1.09
CA ILE A 80 -0.85 -9.39 2.42
C ILE A 80 -1.58 -10.26 3.44
N ILE A 81 -0.81 -11.08 4.16
CA ILE A 81 -1.29 -11.90 5.28
C ILE A 81 -0.87 -11.24 6.60
N ARG A 82 -1.80 -11.26 7.57
CA ARG A 82 -1.61 -10.73 8.93
C ARG A 82 -1.61 -11.84 9.96
#